data_AF-A0A8H7UJF4-F1
#
_entry.id   AF-A0A8H7UJF4-F1
#
_cell.length_a   1.000
_cell.length_b   1.000
_cell.length_c   1.000
_cell.angle_alpha   90.00
_cell.angle_beta   90.00
_cell.angle_gamma   90.00
#
_symmetry.space_group_name_H-M   'P 1'
#
loop_
_entity.id
_entity.type
_entity.pdbx_description
1 polymer ?
#
loop_
_entity_poly.entity_id
_entity_poly.type
_entity_poly.pdbx_seq_one_letter_code
_entity_poly.pdbx_strand_id
1 'polypeptide(L)'
;MKTVSAKSVRKKLENINNCSYSDQKKQIDALIMEVYQSLQSDDESSEDEPLARPKSSSKDSKSQKASKSAEYDAYVVKPSESKRKASSKDKEKKAKPAKKRKTKTPSETSRGAPNNGFMKPLKINHAIKVLTRSTEEELPRPEIVKRIWAYIKEKDLQDPSDKREILCDDVMKSVFKIDRVHMFTMNKLLNEELKAIADDDRS
;
A
#
# COMPACT_ATOMS: atom_id res chain seq x y z
N MET A 1 -2.16 -17.85 -6.21
CA MET A 1 -0.77 -17.69 -6.71
C MET A 1 -0.32 -16.26 -6.47
N LYS A 2 0.86 -16.01 -5.90
CA LYS A 2 1.39 -14.65 -5.68
C LYS A 2 2.03 -14.15 -6.98
N THR A 3 1.43 -13.17 -7.64
CA THR A 3 1.98 -12.61 -8.88
C THR A 3 3.21 -11.74 -8.57
N VAL A 4 4.33 -12.02 -9.22
CA VAL A 4 5.58 -11.25 -9.08
C VAL A 4 5.57 -10.14 -10.12
N SER A 5 5.56 -8.88 -9.68
CA SER A 5 5.64 -7.72 -10.58
C SER A 5 7.08 -7.20 -10.68
N ALA A 6 7.49 -6.75 -11.88
CA ALA A 6 8.80 -6.15 -12.12
C ALA A 6 9.17 -5.04 -11.10
N LYS A 7 8.19 -4.21 -10.74
CA LYS A 7 8.36 -3.16 -9.72
C LYS A 7 8.70 -3.70 -8.34
N SER A 8 8.13 -4.86 -7.98
CA SER A 8 8.41 -5.52 -6.69
C SER A 8 9.81 -6.12 -6.66
N VAL A 9 10.27 -6.67 -7.79
CA VAL A 9 11.62 -7.23 -7.95
C VAL A 9 12.66 -6.12 -7.89
N ARG A 10 12.48 -5.03 -8.65
CA ARG A 10 13.39 -3.88 -8.59
C ARG A 10 13.50 -3.30 -7.19
N LYS A 11 12.37 -3.08 -6.50
CA LYS A 11 12.38 -2.56 -5.12
C LYS A 11 13.12 -3.49 -4.16
N LYS A 12 13.05 -4.80 -4.37
CA LYS A 12 13.79 -5.76 -3.57
C LYS A 12 15.30 -5.73 -3.87
N LEU A 13 15.68 -5.53 -5.13
CA LEU A 13 17.08 -5.31 -5.54
C LEU A 13 17.65 -4.01 -4.96
N GLU A 14 16.89 -2.91 -4.98
CA GLU A 14 17.28 -1.62 -4.38
C GLU A 14 17.58 -1.78 -2.88
N ASN A 15 16.76 -2.56 -2.17
CA ASN A 15 16.95 -2.84 -0.75
C ASN A 15 18.18 -3.73 -0.47
N ILE A 16 18.47 -4.71 -1.32
CA ILE A 16 19.62 -5.62 -1.12
C ILE A 16 20.92 -4.88 -1.38
N ASN A 17 20.97 -4.07 -2.44
CA ASN A 17 22.18 -3.39 -2.86
C ASN A 17 22.36 -2.01 -2.20
N ASN A 18 21.42 -1.60 -1.34
CA ASN A 18 21.37 -0.28 -0.69
C ASN A 18 21.61 0.88 -1.67
N CYS A 19 21.15 0.73 -2.92
CA CYS A 19 21.35 1.71 -3.98
C CYS A 19 20.05 1.91 -4.77
N SER A 20 19.85 3.14 -5.23
CA SER A 20 18.65 3.53 -5.97
C SER A 20 18.85 3.31 -7.46
N TYR A 21 17.95 2.56 -8.09
CA TYR A 21 17.91 2.36 -9.54
C TYR A 21 16.92 3.30 -10.24
N SER A 22 16.68 4.49 -9.66
CA SER A 22 15.68 5.44 -10.16
C SER A 22 15.89 5.81 -11.64
N ASP A 23 17.14 6.04 -12.04
CA ASP A 23 17.48 6.50 -13.40
C ASP A 23 17.33 5.38 -14.44
N GLN A 24 17.53 4.13 -14.02
CA GLN A 24 17.46 2.94 -14.88
C GLN A 24 16.19 2.12 -14.68
N LYS A 25 15.21 2.65 -13.93
CA LYS A 25 13.98 1.94 -13.56
C LYS A 25 13.26 1.32 -14.75
N LYS A 26 13.13 2.05 -15.86
CA LYS A 26 12.42 1.56 -17.06
C LYS A 26 13.17 0.41 -17.74
N GLN A 27 14.50 0.50 -17.80
CA GLN A 27 15.34 -0.52 -18.39
C GLN A 27 15.35 -1.79 -17.54
N ILE A 28 15.42 -1.64 -16.22
CA ILE A 28 15.39 -2.78 -15.29
C ILE A 28 14.01 -3.44 -15.29
N ASP A 29 12.92 -2.67 -15.29
CA ASP A 29 11.58 -3.25 -15.35
C ASP A 29 11.35 -4.03 -16.66
N ALA A 30 11.89 -3.53 -17.79
CA ALA A 30 11.84 -4.22 -19.07
C ALA A 30 12.64 -5.53 -19.07
N LEU A 31 13.89 -5.51 -18.59
CA LEU A 31 14.73 -6.71 -18.47
C LEU A 31 14.10 -7.77 -17.56
N ILE A 32 13.46 -7.35 -16.45
CA ILE A 32 12.77 -8.29 -15.55
C ILE A 32 11.57 -8.94 -16.26
N MET A 33 10.82 -8.18 -17.08
CA MET A 33 9.70 -8.73 -17.84
C MET A 33 10.17 -9.69 -18.95
N GLU A 34 11.27 -9.36 -19.63
CA GLU A 34 11.88 -10.20 -20.68
C GLU A 34 12.34 -11.55 -20.11
N VAL A 35 13.07 -11.53 -18.99
CA VAL A 35 13.50 -12.76 -18.30
C VAL A 35 12.31 -13.56 -17.76
N TYR A 36 11.25 -12.89 -17.30
CA TYR A 36 10.04 -13.58 -16.84
C TYR A 36 9.30 -14.28 -17.99
N GLN A 37 9.23 -13.65 -19.16
CA GLN A 37 8.63 -14.22 -20.36
C GLN A 37 9.44 -15.39 -20.91
N SER A 38 10.78 -15.29 -20.93
CA SER A 38 11.64 -16.40 -21.39
C SER A 38 11.48 -17.63 -20.50
N LEU A 39 11.42 -17.44 -19.19
CA LEU A 39 11.20 -18.53 -18.22
C LEU A 39 9.79 -19.16 -18.32
N GLN A 40 8.81 -18.44 -18.86
CA GLN A 40 7.47 -18.98 -19.12
C GLN A 40 7.40 -19.72 -20.46
N SER A 41 8.18 -19.33 -21.46
CA SER A 41 8.22 -20.04 -22.74
C SER A 41 8.95 -21.38 -22.68
N ASP A 42 9.84 -21.58 -21.69
CA ASP A 42 10.56 -22.85 -21.50
C ASP A 42 9.70 -23.94 -20.80
N ASP A 43 8.53 -23.59 -20.26
CA ASP A 43 7.55 -24.53 -19.66
C ASP A 43 6.53 -25.04 -20.70
N GLU A 44 6.45 -24.39 -21.87
CA GLU A 44 5.58 -24.73 -23.01
C GLU A 44 6.41 -25.37 -24.14
N SER A 45 7.19 -26.39 -23.81
CA SER A 45 7.85 -27.27 -24.80
C SER A 45 8.06 -28.67 -24.25
N SER A 46 6.94 -29.38 -24.04
CA SER A 46 6.88 -30.84 -24.15
C SER A 46 5.44 -31.28 -24.42
N GLU A 47 5.15 -31.48 -25.71
CA GLU A 47 4.25 -32.47 -26.32
C GLU A 47 2.95 -32.85 -25.59
N ASP A 48 1.80 -32.47 -26.15
CA ASP A 48 0.74 -33.45 -26.38
C ASP A 48 -0.05 -33.12 -27.66
N GLU A 49 -0.01 -34.07 -28.59
CA GLU A 49 -0.43 -34.01 -29.99
C GLU A 49 -1.93 -34.39 -30.11
N PRO A 50 -2.75 -33.72 -30.94
CA PRO A 50 -4.19 -33.90 -30.94
C PRO A 50 -4.65 -35.07 -31.84
N LEU A 51 -4.99 -36.22 -31.26
CA LEU A 51 -5.70 -37.29 -31.98
C LEU A 51 -7.21 -37.06 -32.04
N ALA A 52 -7.68 -36.72 -33.24
CA ALA A 52 -9.09 -36.63 -33.61
C ALA A 52 -9.72 -38.00 -33.94
N ARG A 53 -11.00 -38.24 -33.56
CA ARG A 53 -12.05 -38.91 -34.38
C ARG A 53 -13.47 -38.88 -33.74
N PRO A 54 -14.59 -39.14 -34.48
CA PRO A 54 -15.62 -38.11 -34.68
C PRO A 54 -17.11 -38.53 -34.50
N LYS A 55 -17.98 -37.50 -34.53
CA LYS A 55 -19.41 -37.40 -34.95
C LYS A 55 -20.55 -38.12 -34.18
N SER A 56 -21.53 -37.32 -33.72
CA SER A 56 -22.96 -37.36 -34.12
C SER A 56 -23.75 -36.23 -33.41
N SER A 57 -24.15 -35.16 -34.12
CA SER A 57 -25.54 -34.82 -34.52
C SER A 57 -26.58 -34.86 -33.38
N SER A 58 -27.12 -33.73 -32.92
CA SER A 58 -28.39 -33.13 -33.41
C SER A 58 -28.53 -31.70 -32.83
N LYS A 59 -28.80 -30.64 -33.63
CA LYS A 59 -30.11 -29.92 -33.79
C LYS A 59 -30.90 -29.77 -32.46
N ASP A 60 -31.38 -28.60 -32.02
CA ASP A 60 -32.14 -27.57 -32.76
C ASP A 60 -32.40 -26.30 -31.87
N SER A 61 -32.76 -25.16 -32.50
CA SER A 61 -33.61 -24.03 -32.01
C SER A 61 -33.21 -23.22 -30.75
N LYS A 62 -32.77 -21.95 -30.83
CA LYS A 62 -33.46 -20.67 -31.15
C LYS A 62 -34.34 -20.07 -30.03
N SER A 63 -34.11 -18.76 -29.83
CA SER A 63 -34.96 -17.69 -29.25
C SER A 63 -34.83 -17.40 -27.74
N GLN A 64 -34.26 -16.25 -27.38
CA GLN A 64 -34.94 -14.94 -27.11
C GLN A 64 -35.37 -14.85 -25.62
N LYS A 65 -35.28 -13.73 -24.88
CA LYS A 65 -35.04 -12.30 -25.15
C LYS A 65 -35.09 -11.57 -23.78
N ALA A 66 -34.19 -10.59 -23.59
CA ALA A 66 -34.31 -9.29 -22.87
C ALA A 66 -34.83 -9.28 -21.41
N SER A 67 -34.66 -8.28 -20.54
CA SER A 67 -34.01 -6.94 -20.42
C SER A 67 -34.40 -6.47 -19.01
N LYS A 68 -33.57 -5.76 -18.24
CA LYS A 68 -33.61 -4.29 -17.97
C LYS A 68 -32.76 -4.08 -16.70
N SER A 69 -31.80 -3.15 -16.57
CA SER A 69 -31.72 -1.68 -16.74
C SER A 69 -31.68 -0.97 -15.39
N ALA A 70 -30.58 -0.24 -15.13
CA ALA A 70 -30.47 1.04 -14.38
C ALA A 70 -28.95 1.27 -14.18
N GLU A 71 -28.24 2.02 -15.03
CA GLU A 71 -28.24 3.49 -15.16
C GLU A 71 -27.70 4.17 -13.89
N TYR A 72 -26.44 4.64 -13.96
CA TYR A 72 -26.10 6.01 -13.57
C TYR A 72 -24.79 6.45 -14.24
N ASP A 73 -24.97 7.46 -15.08
CA ASP A 73 -24.11 8.49 -15.66
C ASP A 73 -22.63 8.29 -15.99
N ALA A 74 -22.38 8.64 -17.25
CA ALA A 74 -21.10 8.85 -17.90
C ALA A 74 -20.63 10.30 -17.71
N TYR A 75 -19.32 10.47 -17.52
CA TYR A 75 -18.63 11.70 -17.94
C TYR A 75 -17.46 11.29 -18.83
N VAL A 76 -17.52 11.71 -20.09
CA VAL A 76 -16.42 11.60 -21.06
C VAL A 76 -16.13 12.99 -21.65
N VAL A 77 -14.83 13.19 -21.91
CA VAL A 77 -14.16 14.14 -22.81
C VAL A 77 -14.01 15.59 -22.31
N LYS A 78 -12.76 15.99 -21.99
CA LYS A 78 -11.87 16.57 -23.02
C LYS A 78 -10.39 16.65 -22.59
N PRO A 79 -9.46 16.34 -23.50
CA PRO A 79 -8.02 16.38 -23.29
C PRO A 79 -7.44 17.78 -23.59
N SER A 80 -6.39 18.19 -22.88
CA SER A 80 -5.57 19.33 -23.26
C SER A 80 -4.10 18.96 -23.27
N GLU A 81 -3.60 18.80 -24.48
CA GLU A 81 -2.20 18.69 -24.85
C GLU A 81 -1.55 20.09 -24.82
N SER A 82 -0.37 20.25 -24.23
CA SER A 82 0.52 21.39 -24.53
C SER A 82 1.99 21.15 -24.16
N LYS A 83 2.75 20.89 -25.24
CA LYS A 83 4.08 21.44 -25.61
C LYS A 83 5.19 21.59 -24.55
N ARG A 84 6.18 20.71 -24.73
CA ARG A 84 7.63 20.97 -24.92
C ARG A 84 8.14 22.42 -24.72
N LYS A 85 9.19 22.57 -23.90
CA LYS A 85 10.41 23.29 -24.31
C LYS A 85 11.64 22.84 -23.50
N ALA A 86 12.66 22.43 -24.25
CA ALA A 86 14.03 22.24 -23.80
C ALA A 86 14.74 23.60 -23.65
N SER A 87 15.69 23.70 -22.71
CA SER A 87 16.95 24.42 -22.93
C SER A 87 17.92 24.20 -21.75
N SER A 88 19.07 23.66 -22.12
CA SER A 88 20.37 23.67 -21.45
C SER A 88 20.80 25.03 -20.89
N LYS A 89 21.57 25.04 -19.79
CA LYS A 89 22.94 25.58 -19.79
C LYS A 89 23.72 25.26 -18.51
N ASP A 90 24.82 24.56 -18.76
CA ASP A 90 26.11 24.53 -18.07
C ASP A 90 26.47 25.79 -17.26
N LYS A 91 27.01 25.58 -16.05
CA LYS A 91 28.09 26.42 -15.50
C LYS A 91 28.85 25.69 -14.38
N GLU A 92 29.97 25.15 -14.81
CA GLU A 92 31.15 24.77 -14.05
C GLU A 92 31.58 25.79 -12.97
N LYS A 93 32.02 25.31 -11.79
CA LYS A 93 33.09 25.93 -10.97
C LYS A 93 33.59 25.04 -9.81
N LYS A 94 34.74 24.43 -10.08
CA LYS A 94 35.98 24.36 -9.27
C LYS A 94 35.95 23.98 -7.77
N ALA A 95 36.69 22.89 -7.51
CA ALA A 95 37.80 22.73 -6.57
C ALA A 95 37.58 22.91 -5.04
N LYS A 96 37.95 21.83 -4.33
CA LYS A 96 38.12 21.69 -2.86
C LYS A 96 39.09 22.75 -2.29
N PRO A 97 39.04 23.00 -0.96
CA PRO A 97 40.00 22.29 -0.12
C PRO A 97 39.44 21.78 1.21
N ALA A 98 40.09 20.72 1.70
CA ALA A 98 39.87 20.10 3.00
C ALA A 98 40.17 21.07 4.16
N LYS A 99 39.31 21.05 5.19
CA LYS A 99 39.69 21.49 6.54
C LYS A 99 38.96 20.71 7.64
N LYS A 100 39.75 19.82 8.24
CA LYS A 100 39.82 19.46 9.67
C LYS A 100 38.56 18.86 10.33
N ARG A 101 38.62 17.52 10.48
CA ARG A 101 38.01 16.76 11.58
C ARG A 101 38.27 17.47 12.91
N LYS A 102 37.21 17.84 13.62
CA LYS A 102 37.22 17.99 15.08
C LYS A 102 36.06 17.19 15.64
N THR A 103 36.43 16.16 16.38
CA THR A 103 35.62 15.43 17.36
C THR A 103 34.87 16.40 18.27
N LYS A 104 33.55 16.24 18.36
CA LYS A 104 32.74 16.71 19.48
C LYS A 104 31.73 15.62 19.84
N THR A 105 31.81 15.23 21.10
CA THR A 105 30.92 14.39 21.89
C THR A 105 29.45 14.83 21.80
N PRO A 106 28.47 13.94 22.10
CA PRO A 106 27.06 14.20 21.87
C PRO A 106 26.54 15.15 22.94
N SER A 107 26.37 16.42 22.57
CA SER A 107 25.64 17.38 23.38
C SER A 107 24.17 17.30 22.97
N GLU A 108 23.35 16.83 23.91
CA GLU A 108 21.92 17.13 23.98
C GLU A 108 21.74 18.64 23.83
N THR A 109 21.19 19.08 22.70
CA THR A 109 20.36 20.28 22.66
C THR A 109 19.43 20.18 21.47
N SER A 110 18.15 20.07 21.80
CA SER A 110 16.96 20.32 20.97
C SER A 110 17.22 20.74 19.51
N ARG A 111 17.20 19.76 18.61
CA ARG A 111 16.73 20.04 17.24
C ARG A 111 15.25 20.33 17.36
N GLY A 112 14.86 21.59 17.12
CA GLY A 112 13.45 22.01 17.08
C GLY A 112 12.65 21.00 16.28
N ALA A 113 11.75 20.29 16.97
CA ALA A 113 10.93 19.26 16.35
C ALA A 113 10.04 19.95 15.30
N PRO A 114 10.04 19.50 14.03
CA PRO A 114 9.06 19.98 13.07
C PRO A 114 7.69 19.57 13.60
N ASN A 115 6.94 20.54 14.13
CA ASN A 115 5.53 20.47 14.51
C ASN A 115 5.02 19.03 14.73
N ASN A 116 5.30 18.46 15.92
CA ASN A 116 5.10 17.04 16.25
C ASN A 116 3.61 16.66 16.41
N GLY A 117 2.70 17.33 15.68
CA GLY A 117 1.25 17.19 15.76
C GLY A 117 0.75 15.75 15.51
N PHE A 118 1.55 14.93 14.82
CA PHE A 118 1.25 13.53 14.58
C PHE A 118 1.49 12.61 15.80
N MET A 119 2.35 13.04 16.73
CA MET A 119 2.64 12.34 17.99
C MET A 119 1.86 12.94 19.16
N LYS A 120 0.80 13.72 18.90
CA LYS A 120 -0.07 14.21 19.95
C LYS A 120 -0.68 13.03 20.71
N PRO A 121 -0.60 13.00 22.04
CA PRO A 121 -1.30 12.00 22.83
C PRO A 121 -2.80 12.16 22.59
N LEU A 122 -3.52 11.04 22.49
CA LEU A 122 -4.97 10.98 22.37
C LEU A 122 -5.50 10.10 23.49
N LYS A 123 -6.57 10.54 24.16
CA LYS A 123 -7.26 9.74 25.17
C LYS A 123 -7.91 8.55 24.48
N ILE A 124 -7.63 7.34 24.98
CA ILE A 124 -8.19 6.11 24.44
C ILE A 124 -9.28 5.54 25.36
N ASN A 125 -10.39 5.12 24.76
CA ASN A 125 -11.50 4.50 25.50
C ASN A 125 -11.11 3.07 25.94
N HIS A 126 -11.96 2.46 26.77
CA HIS A 126 -11.72 1.09 27.26
C HIS A 126 -11.63 0.05 26.12
N ALA A 127 -12.49 0.16 25.10
CA ALA A 127 -12.51 -0.79 23.98
C ALA A 127 -11.20 -0.76 23.15
N ILE A 128 -10.65 0.43 22.88
CA ILE A 128 -9.37 0.61 22.20
C ILE A 128 -8.22 0.13 23.07
N LYS A 129 -8.26 0.30 24.40
CA LYS A 129 -7.26 -0.27 25.32
C LYS A 129 -7.20 -1.80 25.22
N VAL A 130 -8.36 -2.45 25.20
CA VAL A 130 -8.45 -3.91 25.03
C VAL A 130 -7.90 -4.33 23.66
N LEU A 131 -8.30 -3.65 22.58
CA LEU A 131 -7.85 -3.96 21.23
C LEU A 131 -6.34 -3.76 21.04
N THR A 132 -5.79 -2.68 21.58
CA THR A 132 -4.35 -2.37 21.52
C THR A 132 -3.52 -3.10 22.57
N ARG A 133 -4.17 -3.84 23.48
CA ARG A 133 -3.57 -4.50 24.65
C ARG A 133 -2.67 -3.55 25.44
N SER A 134 -3.11 -2.31 25.62
CA SER A 134 -2.37 -1.26 26.32
C SER A 134 -2.94 -1.02 27.71
N THR A 135 -2.05 -0.77 28.68
CA THR A 135 -2.42 -0.26 30.00
C THR A 135 -2.42 1.27 30.06
N GLU A 136 -1.88 1.93 29.05
CA GLU A 136 -1.80 3.39 28.96
C GLU A 136 -3.19 4.00 28.71
N GLU A 137 -3.46 5.18 29.28
CA GLU A 137 -4.72 5.91 29.07
C GLU A 137 -4.68 6.85 27.86
N GLU A 138 -3.46 7.15 27.40
CA GLU A 138 -3.20 8.07 26.31
C GLU A 138 -2.17 7.46 25.38
N LEU A 139 -2.45 7.46 24.07
CA LEU A 139 -1.51 6.99 23.06
C LEU A 139 -1.50 7.91 21.85
N PRO A 140 -0.34 8.11 21.20
CA PRO A 140 -0.32 8.79 19.93
C PRO A 140 -0.96 7.89 18.87
N ARG A 141 -1.75 8.50 17.97
CA ARG A 141 -2.45 7.80 16.89
C ARG A 141 -1.60 6.76 16.13
N PRO A 142 -0.34 7.04 15.74
CA PRO A 142 0.44 6.12 14.92
C PRO A 142 0.75 4.82 15.66
N GLU A 143 0.90 4.90 16.98
CA GLU A 143 1.12 3.75 17.84
C GLU A 143 -0.16 2.91 17.98
N ILE A 144 -1.32 3.56 18.14
CA ILE A 144 -2.62 2.89 18.13
C ILE A 144 -2.82 2.08 16.84
N VAL A 145 -2.62 2.73 15.70
CA VAL A 145 -2.78 2.09 14.37
C VAL A 145 -1.80 0.91 14.23
N LYS A 146 -0.54 1.06 14.65
CA LYS A 146 0.46 0.00 14.60
C LYS A 146 0.06 -1.21 15.44
N ARG A 147 -0.44 -0.99 16.67
CA ARG A 147 -0.89 -2.06 17.57
C ARG A 147 -2.13 -2.78 17.02
N ILE A 148 -3.08 -2.05 16.43
CA ILE A 148 -4.25 -2.67 15.76
C ILE A 148 -3.81 -3.55 14.58
N TRP A 149 -2.86 -3.09 13.76
CA TRP A 149 -2.34 -3.92 12.67
C TRP A 149 -1.59 -5.16 13.15
N ALA A 150 -0.89 -5.08 14.28
CA ALA A 150 -0.28 -6.25 14.90
C ALA A 150 -1.35 -7.25 15.34
N TYR A 151 -2.40 -6.77 16.00
CA TYR A 151 -3.55 -7.59 16.42
C TYR A 151 -4.25 -8.30 15.24
N ILE A 152 -4.55 -7.56 14.16
CA ILE A 152 -5.19 -8.10 12.95
C ILE A 152 -4.36 -9.25 12.36
N LYS A 153 -3.02 -9.10 12.32
CA LYS A 153 -2.13 -10.13 11.78
C LYS A 153 -1.97 -11.32 12.71
N GLU A 154 -1.91 -11.08 14.02
CA GLU A 154 -1.78 -12.14 15.01
C GLU A 154 -3.00 -13.06 15.04
N LYS A 155 -4.19 -12.49 14.87
CA LYS A 155 -5.46 -13.23 14.82
C LYS A 155 -5.90 -13.65 13.42
N ASP A 156 -5.08 -13.42 12.40
CA ASP A 156 -5.38 -13.69 10.99
C ASP A 156 -6.77 -13.16 10.53
N LEU A 157 -7.11 -11.94 10.94
CA LEU A 157 -8.42 -11.33 10.69
C LEU A 157 -8.56 -10.73 9.27
N GLN A 158 -7.61 -10.97 8.37
CA GLN A 158 -7.72 -10.54 6.97
C GLN A 158 -8.53 -11.57 6.19
N ASP A 159 -9.41 -11.08 5.30
CA ASP A 159 -10.13 -12.00 4.42
C ASP A 159 -9.13 -12.72 3.49
N PRO A 160 -9.13 -14.08 3.44
CA PRO A 160 -8.20 -14.84 2.61
C PRO A 160 -8.43 -14.60 1.11
N SER A 161 -9.63 -14.20 0.71
CA SER A 161 -10.01 -13.88 -0.66
C SER A 161 -9.69 -12.44 -1.03
N ASP A 162 -9.86 -11.50 -0.09
CA ASP A 162 -9.45 -10.10 -0.26
C ASP A 162 -8.71 -9.56 0.97
N LYS A 163 -7.37 -9.55 0.92
CA LYS A 163 -6.51 -9.07 2.01
C LYS A 163 -6.65 -7.58 2.33
N ARG A 164 -7.48 -6.86 1.58
CA ARG A 164 -7.82 -5.46 1.83
C ARG A 164 -8.95 -5.29 2.83
N GLU A 165 -9.78 -6.32 2.95
CA GLU A 165 -10.89 -6.41 3.89
C GLU A 165 -10.43 -7.07 5.19
N ILE A 166 -10.86 -6.50 6.30
CA ILE A 166 -10.59 -6.99 7.65
C ILE A 166 -11.92 -7.44 8.25
N LEU A 167 -11.99 -8.72 8.62
CA LEU A 167 -13.12 -9.32 9.32
C LEU A 167 -13.01 -8.96 10.80
N CYS A 168 -13.92 -8.12 11.30
CA CYS A 168 -13.88 -7.67 12.68
C CYS A 168 -14.35 -8.79 13.62
N ASP A 169 -13.51 -9.12 14.61
CA ASP A 169 -13.92 -9.96 15.74
C ASP A 169 -14.71 -9.14 16.77
N ASP A 170 -15.22 -9.78 17.82
CA ASP A 170 -16.09 -9.11 18.81
C ASP A 170 -15.41 -7.89 19.46
N VAL A 171 -14.09 -7.96 19.67
CA VAL A 171 -13.30 -6.85 20.21
C VAL A 171 -13.25 -5.70 19.20
N MET A 172 -12.93 -5.96 17.93
CA MET A 172 -12.92 -4.94 16.89
C MET A 172 -14.32 -4.36 16.64
N LYS A 173 -15.37 -5.18 16.70
CA LYS A 173 -16.76 -4.72 16.57
C LYS A 173 -17.17 -3.79 17.71
N SER A 174 -16.67 -4.00 18.93
CA SER A 174 -16.93 -3.08 20.04
C SER A 174 -16.39 -1.66 19.80
N VAL A 175 -15.31 -1.54 19.00
CA VAL A 175 -14.69 -0.26 18.63
C VAL A 175 -15.32 0.31 17.37
N PHE A 176 -15.34 -0.46 16.28
CA PHE A 176 -15.74 0.03 14.95
C PHE A 176 -17.23 -0.06 14.68
N LYS A 177 -17.96 -0.89 15.44
CA LYS A 177 -19.41 -1.14 15.30
C LYS A 177 -19.81 -1.64 13.91
N ILE A 178 -18.89 -2.25 13.19
CA ILE A 178 -19.06 -2.75 11.82
C ILE A 178 -18.40 -4.14 11.74
N ASP A 179 -18.99 -5.05 10.97
CA ASP A 179 -18.49 -6.43 10.80
C ASP A 179 -17.26 -6.52 9.90
N ARG A 180 -17.15 -5.63 8.90
CA ARG A 180 -16.06 -5.60 7.91
C ARG A 180 -15.52 -4.20 7.73
N VAL A 181 -14.20 -4.09 7.72
CA VAL A 181 -13.52 -2.81 7.56
C VAL A 181 -12.45 -2.92 6.47
N HIS A 182 -12.54 -2.02 5.48
CA HIS A 182 -11.50 -1.89 4.47
C HIS A 182 -10.27 -1.15 5.04
N MET A 183 -9.06 -1.51 4.58
CA MET A 183 -7.78 -0.98 5.09
C MET A 183 -7.68 0.55 5.16
N PHE A 184 -8.32 1.26 4.22
CA PHE A 184 -8.29 2.73 4.14
C PHE A 184 -9.33 3.39 5.04
N THR A 185 -10.44 2.69 5.30
CA THR A 185 -11.56 3.20 6.10
C THR A 185 -11.27 3.07 7.60
N MET A 186 -10.46 2.08 8.01
CA MET A 186 -10.10 1.87 9.42
C MET A 186 -9.56 3.14 10.09
N ASN A 187 -8.65 3.86 9.42
CA ASN A 187 -8.08 5.09 9.97
C ASN A 187 -9.13 6.18 10.18
N LYS A 188 -10.15 6.25 9.31
CA LYS A 188 -11.24 7.20 9.46
C LYS A 188 -12.10 6.85 10.67
N LEU A 189 -12.48 5.58 10.83
CA LEU A 189 -13.26 5.12 11.98
C LEU A 189 -12.52 5.34 13.31
N LEU A 190 -11.19 5.15 13.32
CA LEU A 190 -10.37 5.47 14.49
C LEU A 190 -10.42 6.96 14.86
N ASN A 191 -10.54 7.87 13.90
CA ASN A 191 -10.68 9.30 14.23
C ASN A 191 -12.00 9.62 14.92
N GLU A 192 -13.05 8.88 14.61
CA GLU A 192 -14.37 9.11 15.17
C GLU A 192 -14.43 8.62 16.62
N GLU A 193 -13.67 7.56 16.95
CA GLU A 193 -13.62 7.00 18.31
C GLU A 193 -12.56 7.67 19.20
N LEU A 194 -11.51 8.26 18.62
CA LEU A 194 -10.43 8.93 19.37
C LEU A 194 -10.76 10.41 19.61
N LYS A 195 -10.71 10.83 20.88
CA LYS A 195 -10.85 12.25 21.24
C LYS A 195 -9.49 12.86 21.53
N ALA A 196 -9.26 14.07 21.00
CA ALA A 196 -8.12 14.87 21.41
C ALA A 196 -8.28 15.24 22.88
N ILE A 197 -7.19 15.15 23.63
CA ILE A 197 -7.11 15.71 24.98
C ILE A 197 -7.17 17.23 24.79
N ALA A 198 -8.27 17.85 25.22
CA ALA A 198 -8.32 19.29 25.30
C ALA A 198 -7.26 19.72 26.33
N ASP A 199 -6.45 20.72 25.97
CA ASP A 199 -5.35 21.24 26.81
C ASP A 199 -5.83 21.84 28.16
N ASP A 200 -7.15 21.85 28.43
CA ASP A 200 -7.79 22.38 29.64
C ASP A 200 -7.56 21.49 30.89
N ASP A 201 -7.31 20.20 30.70
CA ASP A 201 -7.21 19.19 31.77
C ASP A 201 -5.76 18.93 32.25
N ARG A 202 -4.80 19.75 31.77
CA ARG A 202 -3.36 19.61 32.08
C ARG A 202 -2.83 20.71 33.02
N SER A 203 -3.73 21.41 33.70
CA SER A 203 -3.42 22.50 34.65
C SER A 203 -3.02 21.97 36.03
#